data_AF-A0A2V3J4I1-F1
#
_entry.id   AF-A0A2V3J4I1-F1
#
_cell.length_a   1.000
_cell.length_b   1.000
_cell.length_c   1.000
_cell.angle_alpha   90.00
_cell.angle_beta   90.00
_cell.angle_gamma   90.00
#
_symmetry.space_group_name_H-M   'P 1'
#
loop_
_entity.id
_entity.type
_entity.pdbx_description
1 polymer ?
#
loop_
_entity_poly.entity_id
_entity_poly.type
_entity_poly.pdbx_seq_one_letter_code
_entity_poly.pdbx_strand_id
1 'polypeptide(L)'
;MVFLDAGRRECLQKMKNGALLGGSVGSAAGFLFGSYEAAQIRGIPVAQKVGLVLRNSVGGSIVFGFFLAIGTGIRSCNARERY
;
A
#
# COMPACT_ATOMS: atom_id res chain seq x y z
N MET A 1 -29.24 -18.19 3.62
CA MET A 1 -28.51 -17.08 2.95
C MET A 1 -27.35 -16.50 3.77
N VAL A 2 -26.96 -17.03 4.94
CA VAL A 2 -25.91 -16.45 5.81
C VAL A 2 -24.47 -16.87 5.42
N PHE A 3 -24.28 -18.03 4.78
CA PHE A 3 -22.95 -18.56 4.44
C PHE A 3 -22.24 -17.84 3.27
N LEU A 4 -22.97 -17.19 2.37
CA LEU A 4 -22.39 -16.44 1.24
C LEU A 4 -21.70 -15.14 1.71
N ASP A 5 -22.14 -14.59 2.84
CA ASP A 5 -21.61 -13.35 3.41
C ASP A 5 -20.26 -13.57 4.10
N ALA A 6 -20.10 -14.70 4.81
CA ALA A 6 -18.81 -15.15 5.34
C ALA A 6 -17.77 -15.33 4.21
N GLY A 7 -18.21 -15.96 3.10
CA GLY A 7 -17.62 -15.94 1.76
C GLY A 7 -16.77 -14.72 1.42
N ARG A 8 -17.55 -13.65 1.29
CA ARG A 8 -17.14 -12.33 0.82
C ARG A 8 -16.35 -11.58 1.86
N ARG A 9 -16.71 -11.70 3.14
CA ARG A 9 -16.01 -11.07 4.26
C ARG A 9 -14.57 -11.55 4.38
N GLU A 10 -14.29 -12.84 4.19
CA GLU A 10 -12.92 -13.35 4.26
C GLU A 10 -12.04 -12.92 3.08
N CYS A 11 -12.61 -12.85 1.87
CA CYS A 11 -11.89 -12.29 0.71
C CYS A 11 -11.59 -10.80 0.91
N LEU A 12 -12.58 -10.02 1.37
CA LEU A 12 -12.41 -8.61 1.71
C LEU A 12 -11.39 -8.42 2.85
N GLN A 13 -11.39 -9.29 3.85
CA GLN A 13 -10.44 -9.24 4.96
C GLN A 13 -9.00 -9.45 4.47
N LYS A 14 -8.79 -10.41 3.54
CA LYS A 14 -7.46 -10.65 2.96
C LYS A 14 -7.03 -9.54 2.00
N MET A 15 -7.93 -8.98 1.20
CA MET A 15 -7.64 -7.79 0.40
C MET A 15 -7.25 -6.60 1.28
N LYS A 16 -7.98 -6.37 2.38
CA LYS A 16 -7.67 -5.31 3.35
C LYS A 16 -6.29 -5.50 3.95
N ASN A 17 -5.94 -6.73 4.34
CA ASN A 17 -4.61 -7.03 4.87
C ASN A 17 -3.51 -6.81 3.82
N GLY A 18 -3.75 -7.19 2.55
CA GLY A 18 -2.83 -6.92 1.44
C GLY A 18 -2.61 -5.42 1.21
N ALA A 19 -3.69 -4.64 1.21
CA ALA A 19 -3.63 -3.18 1.12
C ALA A 19 -2.86 -2.56 2.31
N LEU A 20 -3.09 -3.07 3.52
CA LEU A 20 -2.44 -2.57 4.75
C LEU A 20 -0.93 -2.81 4.73
N LEU A 21 -0.51 -4.01 4.29
CA LEU A 21 0.89 -4.38 4.16
C LEU A 21 1.60 -3.63 3.02
N GLY A 22 0.93 -3.46 1.87
CA GLY A 22 1.47 -2.67 0.76
C GLY A 22 1.56 -1.18 1.09
N GLY A 23 0.57 -0.65 1.81
CA GLY A 23 0.57 0.72 2.29
C GLY A 23 1.68 0.97 3.31
N SER A 24 1.89 0.06 4.27
CA SER A 24 2.93 0.23 5.30
C SER A 24 4.34 0.16 4.71
N VAL A 25 4.63 -0.82 3.84
CA VAL A 25 5.92 -0.96 3.17
C VAL A 25 6.17 0.19 2.19
N GLY A 26 5.18 0.60 1.40
CA GLY A 26 5.30 1.72 0.47
C GLY A 26 5.53 3.05 1.19
N SER A 27 4.90 3.25 2.36
CA SER A 27 5.13 4.42 3.20
C SER A 27 6.55 4.44 3.77
N ALA A 28 7.03 3.31 4.32
CA ALA A 28 8.37 3.19 4.87
C ALA A 28 9.46 3.40 3.81
N ALA A 29 9.32 2.74 2.65
CA ALA A 29 10.26 2.89 1.54
C ALA A 29 10.26 4.33 1.01
N GLY A 30 9.09 4.93 0.77
CA GLY A 30 9.03 6.30 0.27
C GLY A 30 9.51 7.34 1.29
N PHE A 31 9.41 7.06 2.59
CA PHE A 31 9.99 7.91 3.63
C PHE A 31 11.52 7.82 3.63
N LEU A 32 12.11 6.62 3.51
CA LEU A 32 13.56 6.41 3.43
C LEU A 32 14.16 7.04 2.17
N PHE A 33 13.60 6.76 0.99
CA PHE A 33 14.10 7.33 -0.26
C PHE A 33 13.88 8.84 -0.33
N GLY A 34 12.72 9.34 0.11
CA GLY A 34 12.48 10.77 0.16
C GLY A 34 13.38 11.50 1.17
N SER A 35 13.64 10.93 2.35
CA SER A 35 14.55 11.52 3.33
C SER A 35 16.02 11.50 2.86
N TYR A 36 16.43 10.49 2.11
CA TYR A 36 17.76 10.43 1.51
C TYR A 36 17.97 11.52 0.45
N GLU A 37 17.01 11.71 -0.46
CA GLU A 37 17.05 12.81 -1.44
C GLU A 37 16.98 14.19 -0.75
N ALA A 38 16.18 14.30 0.32
CA ALA A 38 16.11 15.51 1.12
C ALA A 38 17.39 15.78 1.92
N ALA A 39 18.17 14.78 2.31
CA ALA A 39 19.44 14.99 3.00
C ALA A 39 20.55 15.45 2.03
N GLN A 40 20.50 15.00 0.77
CA GLN A 40 21.58 15.22 -0.18
C GLN A 40 21.55 16.62 -0.84
N ILE A 41 20.39 17.25 -0.97
CA ILE A 41 20.28 18.59 -1.58
C ILE A 41 20.58 19.68 -0.54
N ARG A 42 21.81 20.18 -0.45
CA ARG A 42 22.16 21.35 0.39
C ARG A 42 21.61 22.64 -0.24
N GLY A 43 20.60 23.28 0.37
CA GLY A 43 20.21 24.67 0.04
C GLY A 43 18.72 24.98 -0.15
N ILE A 44 17.83 23.98 -0.19
CA ILE A 44 16.37 24.19 -0.37
C ILE A 44 15.63 24.26 0.98
N PRO A 45 14.60 25.13 1.11
CA PRO A 45 13.79 25.26 2.32
C PRO A 45 13.14 23.95 2.73
N VAL A 46 13.14 23.69 4.05
CA VAL A 46 12.70 22.44 4.69
C VAL A 46 11.27 22.06 4.28
N ALA A 47 10.38 23.04 4.06
CA ALA A 47 9.01 22.80 3.62
C ALA A 47 8.90 22.10 2.25
N GLN A 48 9.77 22.44 1.30
CA GLN A 48 9.75 21.86 -0.04
C GLN A 48 10.36 20.44 -0.06
N LYS A 49 11.32 20.17 0.83
CA LYS A 49 11.86 18.81 1.06
C LYS A 49 10.79 17.88 1.60
N VAL A 50 10.07 18.29 2.63
CA VAL A 50 9.00 17.48 3.25
C VAL A 50 7.87 17.22 2.25
N GLY A 51 7.49 18.22 1.44
CA GLY A 51 6.49 18.04 0.38
C GLY A 51 6.90 17.05 -0.71
N LEU A 52 8.19 17.01 -1.08
CA LEU A 52 8.72 16.06 -2.06
C LEU A 52 8.77 14.63 -1.49
N VAL A 53 9.26 14.48 -0.26
CA VAL A 53 9.27 13.20 0.48
C VAL A 53 7.84 12.66 0.60
N LEU A 54 6.90 13.53 0.97
CA LEU A 54 5.51 13.14 1.15
C LEU A 54 4.85 12.75 -0.18
N ARG A 55 5.12 13.47 -1.28
CA ARG A 55 4.61 13.08 -2.62
C ARG A 55 5.15 11.73 -3.08
N ASN A 56 6.44 11.45 -2.89
CA ASN A 56 7.00 10.14 -3.24
C ASN A 56 6.48 9.02 -2.33
N SER A 57 6.33 9.30 -1.03
CA SER A 57 5.83 8.32 -0.05
C SER A 57 4.34 8.00 -0.22
N VAL A 58 3.52 9.01 -0.51
CA VAL A 58 2.11 8.81 -0.82
C VAL A 58 1.94 8.12 -2.18
N GLY A 59 2.72 8.49 -3.20
CA GLY A 59 2.68 7.81 -4.50
C GLY A 59 3.05 6.32 -4.40
N GLY A 60 4.12 6.01 -3.67
CA GLY A 60 4.57 4.63 -3.46
C GLY A 60 3.59 3.78 -2.66
N SER A 61 3.06 4.30 -1.55
CA SER A 61 2.08 3.57 -0.72
C SER A 61 0.77 3.30 -1.45
N ILE A 62 0.31 4.22 -2.30
CA ILE A 62 -0.88 4.00 -3.12
C ILE A 62 -0.64 2.92 -4.17
N VAL A 63 0.45 3.00 -4.96
CA VAL A 63 0.70 2.03 -6.04
C VAL A 63 0.96 0.63 -5.49
N PHE A 64 1.80 0.50 -4.46
CA PHE A 64 2.11 -0.80 -3.86
C PHE A 64 0.89 -1.36 -3.12
N GLY A 65 0.15 -0.52 -2.39
CA GLY A 65 -1.10 -0.91 -1.74
C GLY A 65 -2.16 -1.40 -2.73
N PHE A 66 -2.33 -0.71 -3.87
CA PHE A 66 -3.28 -1.09 -4.91
C PHE A 66 -2.87 -2.39 -5.62
N PHE A 67 -1.59 -2.55 -5.93
CA PHE A 67 -1.07 -3.77 -6.56
C PHE A 67 -1.21 -5.00 -5.64
N LEU A 68 -0.85 -4.88 -4.36
CA LEU A 68 -1.02 -5.94 -3.37
C LEU A 68 -2.49 -6.22 -3.05
N ALA A 69 -3.37 -5.21 -3.04
CA ALA A 69 -4.81 -5.40 -2.87
C ALA A 69 -5.42 -6.19 -4.04
N ILE A 70 -5.08 -5.83 -5.29
CA ILE A 70 -5.57 -6.55 -6.48
C ILE A 70 -4.98 -7.96 -6.57
N GLY A 71 -3.68 -8.12 -6.34
CA GLY A 71 -3.02 -9.43 -6.38
C GLY A 71 -3.56 -10.40 -5.32
N THR A 72 -3.82 -9.90 -4.11
CA THR A 72 -4.48 -10.69 -3.05
C THR A 72 -5.95 -10.96 -3.37
N GLY A 73 -6.64 -10.03 -4.02
CA GLY A 73 -8.01 -10.20 -4.48
C GLY A 73 -8.17 -11.30 -5.51
N ILE A 74 -7.35 -11.30 -6.56
CA ILE A 74 -7.36 -12.32 -7.61
C ILE A 74 -7.04 -13.70 -7.02
N ARG A 75 -6.09 -13.80 -6.09
CA ARG A 75 -5.72 -15.08 -5.48
C ARG A 75 -6.73 -15.56 -4.44
N SER A 76 -7.31 -14.66 -3.64
CA SER A 76 -8.18 -15.03 -2.52
C SER A 76 -9.64 -15.27 -2.93
N CYS A 77 -10.18 -14.52 -3.90
CA CYS A 77 -11.53 -14.79 -4.44
C CYS A 77 -11.55 -16.10 -5.24
N ASN A 78 -10.50 -16.36 -6.04
CA ASN A 78 -10.38 -17.59 -6.83
C ASN A 78 -10.08 -18.84 -5.97
N ALA A 79 -9.47 -18.68 -4.79
CA ALA A 79 -9.17 -19.81 -3.90
C ALA A 79 -10.41 -20.41 -3.20
N ARG A 80 -11.49 -19.63 -3.03
CA ARG A 80 -12.74 -20.12 -2.39
C ARG A 80 -13.68 -20.83 -3.35
N GLU A 81 -13.48 -20.69 -4.66
CA GLU A 81 -14.26 -21.41 -5.69
C GLU A 81 -13.83 -22.88 -5.84
N ARG A 82 -12.73 -23.28 -5.19
CA ARG A 82 -12.15 -24.63 -5.25
C ARG A 82 -12.49 -25.52 -4.03
N TYR A 83 -13.26 -25.03 -3.05
CA TYR A 83 -13.69 -25.77 -1.85
C TYR A 83 -15.19 -25.62 -1.59
#